data_AF-A0A1R4GYK5-F1
#
_entry.id   AF-A0A1R4GYK5-F1
#
_cell.length_a   1.000
_cell.length_b   1.000
_cell.length_c   1.000
_cell.angle_alpha   90.00
_cell.angle_beta   90.00
_cell.angle_gamma   90.00
#
_symmetry.space_group_name_H-M   'P 1'
#
loop_
_entity.id
_entity.type
_entity.pdbx_description
1 polymer ?
#
loop_
_entity_poly.entity_id
_entity_poly.type
_entity_poly.pdbx_seq_one_letter_code
_entity_poly.pdbx_strand_id
1 'polypeptide(L)'
;MNKIEIEDELRPEYDLKSLQVRRTGAGRKSFGDMVRLEPDVIAAFPDAKSVNAALRSLIEIAKRSTNLTLKVDSSVNNPPLL
;
A
#
# COMPACT_ATOMS: atom_id res chain seq x y z
N MET A 1 52.67 -26.34 -20.71
CA MET A 1 51.35 -26.00 -20.14
C MET A 1 50.78 -24.87 -20.97
N ASN A 2 49.89 -25.18 -21.90
CA ASN A 2 49.31 -24.16 -22.78
C ASN A 2 48.17 -23.48 -22.02
N LYS A 3 48.34 -22.18 -21.77
CA LYS A 3 47.36 -21.33 -21.09
C LYS A 3 46.19 -21.14 -22.06
N ILE A 4 45.06 -21.76 -21.76
CA ILE A 4 43.80 -21.51 -22.46
C ILE A 4 43.37 -20.13 -21.97
N GLU A 5 43.60 -19.11 -22.79
CA GLU A 5 43.04 -17.77 -22.59
C GLU A 5 41.55 -17.89 -22.84
N ILE A 6 40.79 -18.03 -21.76
CA ILE A 6 39.34 -18.11 -21.82
C ILE A 6 38.89 -16.69 -22.18
N GLU A 7 38.46 -16.49 -23.43
CA GLU A 7 37.82 -15.26 -23.87
C GLU A 7 36.60 -15.02 -22.98
N ASP A 8 36.73 -14.06 -22.07
CA ASP A 8 35.69 -13.61 -21.13
C ASP A 8 34.67 -12.70 -21.86
N GLU A 9 34.31 -13.07 -23.10
CA GLU A 9 33.37 -12.35 -23.93
C GLU A 9 31.99 -13.01 -23.84
N LEU A 10 31.00 -12.21 -23.45
CA LEU A 10 29.61 -12.65 -23.43
C LEU A 10 29.12 -12.90 -24.85
N ARG A 11 28.40 -14.01 -25.04
CA ARG A 11 27.75 -14.29 -26.32
C ARG A 11 26.74 -13.17 -26.66
N PRO A 12 26.53 -12.85 -27.94
CA PRO A 12 25.68 -11.73 -28.36
C PRO A 12 24.22 -11.84 -27.88
N GLU A 13 23.75 -13.02 -27.52
CA GLU A 13 22.40 -13.23 -26.96
C GLU A 13 22.27 -12.74 -25.50
N TYR A 14 23.38 -12.51 -24.79
CA TYR A 14 23.38 -12.09 -23.38
C TYR A 14 23.69 -10.58 -23.26
N ASP A 15 22.68 -9.73 -23.41
CA ASP A 15 22.80 -8.28 -23.12
C ASP A 15 22.50 -7.94 -21.65
N LEU A 16 23.54 -7.85 -20.84
CA LEU A 16 23.42 -7.45 -19.44
C LEU A 16 23.06 -5.97 -19.26
N LYS A 17 23.16 -5.12 -20.30
CA LYS A 17 22.84 -3.68 -20.22
C LYS A 17 21.34 -3.43 -20.15
N SER A 18 20.54 -4.31 -20.75
CA SER A 18 19.08 -4.28 -20.67
C SER A 18 18.51 -4.74 -19.32
N LEU A 19 19.34 -5.39 -18.49
CA LEU A 19 18.88 -5.94 -17.22
C LEU A 19 18.74 -4.83 -16.18
N GLN A 20 17.57 -4.75 -15.55
CA GLN A 20 17.39 -3.88 -14.39
C GLN A 20 18.19 -4.45 -13.22
N VAL A 21 19.18 -3.69 -12.74
CA VAL A 21 19.99 -4.05 -11.58
C VAL A 21 19.11 -4.10 -10.33
N ARG A 22 18.83 -5.30 -9.84
CA ARG A 22 18.08 -5.52 -8.59
C ARG A 22 19.03 -6.05 -7.51
N ARG A 23 19.30 -5.27 -6.46
CA ARG A 23 20.14 -5.70 -5.32
C ARG A 23 19.56 -6.94 -4.63
N THR A 24 20.14 -8.12 -4.85
CA THR A 24 19.84 -9.41 -4.21
C THR A 24 20.76 -9.66 -3.00
N GLY A 25 20.19 -10.13 -1.88
CA GLY A 25 20.96 -10.38 -0.64
C GLY A 25 20.07 -10.55 0.61
N ALA A 26 20.56 -11.30 1.60
CA ALA A 26 19.92 -11.48 2.91
C ALA A 26 20.09 -10.19 3.76
N GLY A 27 19.00 -9.71 4.37
CA GLY A 27 18.97 -8.44 5.12
C GLY A 27 18.18 -7.30 4.45
N ARG A 28 17.41 -7.60 3.41
CA ARG A 28 16.48 -6.62 2.81
C ARG A 28 15.37 -6.27 3.81
N LYS A 29 15.12 -4.97 4.01
CA LYS A 29 13.79 -4.51 4.42
C LYS A 29 12.85 -4.92 3.28
N SER A 30 11.80 -5.67 3.56
CA SER A 30 10.67 -5.73 2.63
C SER A 30 10.34 -4.27 2.27
N PHE A 31 10.12 -3.99 0.99
CA PHE A 31 9.34 -2.80 0.68
C PHE A 31 8.08 -2.98 1.51
N GLY A 32 7.86 -2.09 2.50
CA GLY A 32 6.74 -2.21 3.42
C GLY A 32 5.42 -2.29 2.66
N ASP A 33 4.31 -2.44 3.38
CA ASP A 33 3.00 -2.62 2.76
C ASP A 33 2.71 -1.50 1.75
N MET A 34 2.85 -1.81 0.46
CA MET A 34 2.68 -0.87 -0.64
C MET A 34 1.25 -1.01 -1.16
N VAL A 35 0.50 0.09 -1.07
CA VAL A 35 -0.87 0.15 -1.58
C VAL A 35 -0.85 0.84 -2.93
N ARG A 36 -1.36 0.17 -3.97
CA ARG A 36 -1.53 0.75 -5.29
C ARG A 36 -2.83 1.54 -5.33
N LEU A 37 -2.76 2.77 -5.82
CA LEU A 37 -3.91 3.64 -6.04
C LEU A 37 -4.24 3.70 -7.53
N GLU A 38 -5.52 3.94 -7.84
CA GLU A 38 -5.98 4.17 -9.20
C GLU A 38 -5.57 5.56 -9.73
N PRO A 39 -5.45 5.76 -11.06
CA PRO A 39 -4.94 7.01 -11.64
C PRO A 39 -5.75 8.26 -11.30
N ASP A 40 -7.07 8.11 -11.19
CA ASP A 40 -8.00 9.16 -10.79
C ASP A 40 -7.77 9.60 -9.33
N VAL A 41 -7.54 8.65 -8.43
CA VAL A 41 -7.21 8.92 -7.02
C VAL A 41 -5.86 9.62 -6.90
N ILE A 42 -4.87 9.22 -7.69
CA ILE A 42 -3.56 9.89 -7.73
C ILE A 42 -3.69 11.33 -8.25
N ALA A 43 -4.56 11.57 -9.25
CA ALA A 43 -4.81 12.91 -9.77
C ALA A 43 -5.53 13.80 -8.75
N ALA A 44 -6.42 13.23 -7.93
CA ALA A 44 -7.15 13.96 -6.88
C ALA A 44 -6.31 14.21 -5.62
N PHE A 45 -5.37 13.32 -5.29
CA PHE A 45 -4.57 13.40 -4.07
C PHE A 45 -3.06 13.47 -4.39
N PRO A 46 -2.42 14.62 -4.17
CA PRO A 46 -1.02 14.83 -4.56
C PRO A 46 0.00 14.08 -3.69
N ASP A 47 -0.39 13.62 -2.49
CA ASP A 47 0.53 12.95 -1.56
C ASP A 47 -0.14 11.92 -0.64
N ALA A 48 0.66 11.05 -0.03
CA ALA A 48 0.17 10.04 0.89
C ALA A 48 -0.46 10.65 2.16
N LYS A 49 -0.05 11.85 2.57
CA LYS A 49 -0.60 12.52 3.76
C LYS A 49 -2.06 12.92 3.55
N SER A 50 -2.39 13.48 2.39
CA SER A 50 -3.76 13.88 2.04
C SER A 50 -4.70 12.68 1.93
N VAL A 51 -4.26 11.59 1.29
CA VAL A 51 -5.03 10.32 1.24
C VAL A 51 -5.33 9.81 2.65
N ASN A 52 -4.31 9.72 3.49
CA ASN A 52 -4.47 9.21 4.86
C ASN A 52 -5.36 10.10 5.72
N ALA A 53 -5.29 11.43 5.55
CA ALA A 53 -6.16 12.36 6.26
C ALA A 53 -7.63 12.19 5.86
N ALA A 54 -7.90 12.05 4.56
CA ALA A 54 -9.25 11.82 4.04
C ALA A 54 -9.85 10.51 4.56
N LEU A 55 -9.10 9.40 4.46
CA LEU A 55 -9.55 8.08 4.93
C LEU A 55 -9.81 8.07 6.44
N ARG A 56 -8.96 8.74 7.24
CA ARG A 56 -9.20 8.88 8.69
C ARG A 56 -10.45 9.69 9.00
N SER A 57 -10.69 10.77 8.27
CA SER A 57 -11.91 11.57 8.42
C SER A 57 -13.16 10.72 8.13
N LEU A 58 -13.12 9.92 7.06
CA LEU A 58 -14.20 9.00 6.72
C LEU A 58 -14.45 7.96 7.82
N ILE A 59 -13.37 7.38 8.40
CA ILE A 59 -13.47 6.45 9.54
C ILE A 59 -14.17 7.13 10.73
N GLU A 60 -13.82 8.37 11.05
CA GLU A 60 -14.44 9.10 12.17
C GLU A 60 -15.92 9.41 11.92
N ILE A 61 -16.28 9.78 10.68
CA ILE A 61 -17.68 9.96 10.28
C ILE A 61 -18.44 8.64 10.43
N ALA A 62 -17.90 7.54 9.91
CA ALA A 62 -18.52 6.22 9.98
C ALA A 62 -18.70 5.74 11.44
N LYS A 63 -17.72 5.98 12.32
CA LYS A 63 -17.84 5.69 13.76
C LYS A 63 -18.93 6.52 14.41
N ARG A 64 -19.10 7.78 14.04
CA ARG A 64 -20.17 8.63 14.59
C ARG A 64 -21.54 8.13 14.13
N SER A 65 -21.70 7.77 12.87
CA SER A 65 -22.98 7.23 12.38
C SER A 65 -23.36 5.91 13.05
N THR A 66 -22.40 5.01 13.26
CA THR A 66 -22.68 3.74 13.98
C THR A 66 -23.01 3.98 15.45
N ASN A 67 -22.28 4.86 16.14
CA ASN A 67 -22.58 5.22 17.53
C ASN A 67 -23.91 5.97 17.69
N LEU A 68 -24.31 6.79 16.72
CA LEU A 68 -25.64 7.40 16.69
C LEU A 68 -26.73 6.33 16.54
N THR A 69 -26.49 5.31 15.72
CA THR A 69 -27.42 4.18 15.54
C THR A 69 -27.60 3.40 16.85
N LEU A 70 -26.53 3.18 17.63
CA LEU A 70 -26.61 2.49 18.93
C LEU A 70 -27.31 3.32 20.02
N LYS A 71 -27.30 4.66 19.93
CA LYS A 71 -27.93 5.56 20.92
C LYS A 71 -29.43 5.78 20.70
N VAL A 72 -29.92 5.64 19.46
CA VAL A 72 -31.34 5.86 19.13
C VAL A 72 -32.24 4.82 19.82
N ASP A 73 -31.77 3.58 19.99
CA ASP A 73 -32.57 2.50 20.59
C ASP A 73 -32.67 2.56 22.12
N SER A 74 -31.82 3.35 22.79
CA SER A 74 -31.77 3.43 24.27
C SER A 74 -32.75 4.44 24.87
N SER A 75 -33.40 5.28 24.05
CA SER A 75 -34.32 6.34 24.54
C SER A 75 -35.80 6.07 24.26
N VAL A 76 -36.16 4.97 23.58
CA VAL A 76 -37.55 4.68 23.16
C VAL A 76 -38.26 3.68 24.08
N ASN A 77 -37.56 3.00 25.00
CA ASN A 77 -38.17 2.01 25.90
C ASN A 77 -38.22 2.51 27.35
N ASN A 78 -39.18 3.37 27.66
CA ASN A 78 -39.72 3.41 29.02
C ASN A 78 -41.25 3.27 28.95
N PRO A 79 -41.80 2.05 29.12
CA PRO A 79 -43.24 1.89 29.17
C PRO A 79 -43.80 2.55 30.45
N PRO A 80 -45.00 3.17 30.39
CA PRO A 80 -45.61 3.74 31.58
C PRO A 80 -45.97 2.60 32.56
N LEU A 81 -45.57 2.76 33.82
CA LEU A 81 -45.99 1.86 34.88
C LEU A 81 -47.47 2.12 35.19
N LEU A 82 -48.31 1.18 34.75
CA LEU A 82 -49.65 0.92 35.32
C LEU A 82 -49.53 -0.25 36.29
#